data_AF-A0A2N0L7G3-F1
#
_entry.id   AF-A0A2N0L7G3-F1
#
_cell.length_a   1.000
_cell.length_b   1.000
_cell.length_c   1.000
_cell.angle_alpha   90.00
_cell.angle_beta   90.00
_cell.angle_gamma   90.00
#
_symmetry.space_group_name_H-M   'P 1'
#
loop_
_entity.id
_entity.type
_entity.pdbx_description
1 polymer ?
#
loop_
_entity_poly.entity_id
_entity_poly.type
_entity_poly.pdbx_seq_one_letter_code
_entity_poly.pdbx_strand_id
1 'polypeptide(L)'
;MSAQPIYSKAGWPVGWLSEDVIYDSLGEARAFVTDGSICSYEGQRLGGFGDGYLRDPSGDAVGYISGAQGRPALPEIQAEEAQPELQEQPERPAPASPASEKPGTDQWSELAFNTLLRGWPPGVSVLR
;
A
#
# COMPACT_ATOMS: atom_id res chain seq x y z
N MET A 1 -19.25 -4.71 3.13
CA MET A 1 -17.87 -5.11 2.80
C MET A 1 -17.02 -4.91 4.04
N SER A 2 -16.17 -5.86 4.40
CA SER A 2 -15.24 -5.73 5.52
C SER A 2 -13.89 -5.26 5.01
N ALA A 3 -13.40 -4.11 5.48
CA ALA A 3 -12.07 -3.63 5.15
C ALA A 3 -11.09 -3.98 6.28
N GLN A 4 -9.85 -4.29 5.92
CA GLN A 4 -8.76 -4.50 6.87
C GLN A 4 -7.96 -3.22 7.04
N PRO A 5 -7.66 -2.78 8.27
CA PRO A 5 -6.80 -1.63 8.49
C PRO A 5 -5.38 -1.91 7.99
N ILE A 6 -4.78 -0.89 7.40
CA ILE A 6 -3.36 -0.83 7.05
C ILE A 6 -2.67 0.02 8.10
N TYR A 7 -1.63 -0.54 8.71
CA TYR A 7 -0.83 0.09 9.75
C TYR A 7 0.50 0.59 9.22
N SER A 8 0.98 1.70 9.77
CA SER A 8 2.31 2.27 9.51
C SER A 8 3.42 1.55 10.26
N LYS A 9 4.70 1.88 9.97
CA LYS A 9 5.88 1.40 10.72
C LYS A 9 5.88 1.70 12.23
N ALA A 10 4.97 2.57 12.69
CA ALA A 10 4.78 2.89 14.10
C ALA A 10 3.53 2.21 14.72
N GLY A 11 2.83 1.36 13.96
CA GLY A 11 1.63 0.65 14.43
C GLY A 11 0.34 1.47 14.45
N TRP A 12 0.35 2.67 13.85
CA TRP A 12 -0.84 3.49 13.68
C TRP A 12 -1.60 3.11 12.41
N PRO A 13 -2.93 2.97 12.44
CA PRO A 13 -3.74 2.84 11.24
C PRO A 13 -3.58 4.08 10.35
N VAL A 14 -3.44 3.89 9.05
CA VAL A 14 -3.20 4.96 8.07
C VAL A 14 -4.08 4.86 6.83
N GLY A 15 -4.84 3.78 6.72
CA GLY A 15 -5.73 3.50 5.59
C GLY A 15 -6.36 2.12 5.74
N TRP A 16 -7.06 1.68 4.69
CA TRP A 16 -7.75 0.38 4.67
C TRP A 16 -7.54 -0.34 3.34
N LEU A 17 -7.49 -1.67 3.42
CA LEU A 17 -7.54 -2.57 2.28
C LEU A 17 -8.90 -3.26 2.27
N SER A 18 -9.68 -3.09 1.20
CA SER A 18 -10.93 -3.83 0.99
C SER A 18 -10.86 -4.53 -0.35
N GLU A 19 -10.98 -5.86 -0.32
CA GLU A 19 -10.73 -6.72 -1.48
C GLU A 19 -9.33 -6.47 -2.05
N ASP A 20 -9.23 -5.77 -3.16
CA ASP A 20 -7.98 -5.37 -3.80
C ASP A 20 -7.77 -3.84 -3.83
N VAL A 21 -8.66 -3.06 -3.23
CA VAL A 21 -8.59 -1.59 -3.26
C VAL A 21 -8.00 -1.05 -1.96
N ILE A 22 -7.06 -0.11 -2.11
CA ILE A 22 -6.41 0.60 -1.01
C ILE A 22 -7.05 1.98 -0.87
N TYR A 23 -7.54 2.24 0.33
CA TYR A 23 -8.19 3.46 0.75
C TYR A 23 -7.31 4.23 1.74
N ASP A 24 -7.37 5.56 1.68
CA ASP A 24 -6.71 6.42 2.66
C ASP A 24 -7.53 6.58 3.95
N SER A 25 -7.01 7.37 4.89
CA SER A 25 -7.65 7.69 6.18
C SER A 25 -9.05 8.32 6.08
N LEU A 26 -9.44 8.82 4.89
CA LEU A 26 -10.74 9.45 4.63
C LEU A 26 -11.72 8.51 3.89
N GLY A 27 -11.31 7.27 3.60
CA GLY A 27 -12.11 6.32 2.83
C GLY A 27 -12.08 6.58 1.33
N GLU A 28 -11.14 7.39 0.82
CA GLU A 28 -10.99 7.62 -0.62
C GLU A 28 -10.14 6.51 -1.24
N ALA A 29 -10.61 5.92 -2.34
CA ALA A 29 -9.85 4.93 -3.10
C ALA A 29 -8.63 5.62 -3.75
N ARG A 30 -7.42 5.17 -3.39
CA ARG A 30 -6.16 5.78 -3.88
C ARG A 30 -5.36 4.86 -4.80
N ALA A 31 -5.43 3.56 -4.55
CA ALA A 31 -4.71 2.57 -5.32
C ALA A 31 -5.47 1.25 -5.32
N PHE A 32 -5.00 0.30 -6.13
CA PHE A 32 -5.48 -1.06 -6.14
C PHE A 32 -4.30 -2.03 -6.29
N VAL A 33 -4.51 -3.27 -5.85
CA VAL A 33 -3.56 -4.36 -5.92
C VAL A 33 -3.93 -5.23 -7.12
N THR A 34 -3.00 -5.42 -8.04
CA THR A 34 -3.16 -6.37 -9.15
C THR A 34 -1.85 -7.11 -9.36
N ASP A 35 -1.92 -8.43 -9.45
CA ASP A 35 -0.75 -9.30 -9.62
C ASP A 35 0.38 -8.96 -8.63
N GLY A 36 0.00 -8.75 -7.36
CA GLY A 36 0.86 -8.36 -6.23
C GLY A 36 1.57 -7.00 -6.38
N SER A 37 1.24 -6.21 -7.41
CA SER A 37 1.67 -4.83 -7.55
C SER A 37 0.62 -3.86 -7.02
N ILE A 38 1.07 -2.81 -6.35
CA ILE A 38 0.21 -1.67 -5.98
C ILE A 38 0.25 -0.68 -7.13
N CYS A 39 -0.91 -0.32 -7.67
CA CYS A 39 -1.05 0.56 -8.83
C CYS A 39 -2.00 1.73 -8.53
N SER A 40 -1.70 2.91 -9.06
CA SER A 40 -2.65 4.03 -9.06
C SER A 40 -3.66 3.92 -10.20
N TYR A 41 -4.74 4.70 -10.10
CA TYR A 41 -5.77 4.77 -11.14
C TYR A 41 -5.29 5.46 -12.42
N GLU A 42 -4.16 6.18 -12.39
CA GLU A 42 -3.47 6.71 -13.56
C GLU A 42 -2.59 5.65 -14.28
N GLY A 43 -2.55 4.42 -13.78
CA GLY A 43 -1.78 3.31 -14.37
C GLY A 43 -0.31 3.28 -13.97
N GLN A 44 0.08 4.00 -12.91
CA GLN A 44 1.44 3.98 -12.38
C GLN A 44 1.60 2.84 -11.35
N ARG A 45 2.66 2.03 -11.48
CA ARG A 45 3.06 1.10 -10.42
C ARG A 45 3.70 1.88 -9.26
N LEU A 46 3.09 1.80 -8.09
CA LEU A 46 3.51 2.48 -6.88
C LEU A 46 4.39 1.62 -5.98
N GLY A 47 4.20 0.30 -6.03
CA GLY A 47 4.85 -0.59 -5.07
C GLY A 47 4.47 -2.05 -5.26
N GLY A 48 4.71 -2.84 -4.22
CA GLY A 48 4.32 -4.25 -4.14
C GLY A 48 3.44 -4.52 -2.92
N PHE A 49 2.58 -5.53 -3.02
CA PHE A 49 1.80 -6.07 -1.94
C PHE A 49 2.02 -7.58 -1.87
N GLY A 50 2.64 -8.03 -0.76
CA GLY A 50 3.00 -9.43 -0.56
C GLY A 50 3.23 -9.72 0.91
N ASP A 51 2.87 -10.94 1.33
CA ASP A 51 2.95 -11.41 2.71
C ASP A 51 2.29 -10.47 3.76
N GLY A 52 1.28 -9.70 3.32
CA GLY A 52 0.59 -8.70 4.15
C GLY A 52 1.32 -7.36 4.30
N TYR A 53 2.42 -7.12 3.58
CA TYR A 53 3.12 -5.84 3.55
C TYR A 53 2.81 -5.06 2.28
N LEU A 54 2.63 -3.75 2.45
CA LEU A 54 2.69 -2.78 1.37
C LEU A 54 4.13 -2.25 1.31
N ARG A 55 4.75 -2.37 0.14
CA ARG A 55 6.17 -2.08 -0.07
C ARG A 55 6.34 -1.01 -1.14
N ASP A 56 7.35 -0.17 -0.96
CA ASP A 56 7.74 0.81 -1.96
C ASP A 56 8.44 0.17 -3.18
N PRO A 57 8.78 0.95 -4.23
CA PRO A 57 9.48 0.43 -5.41
C PRO A 57 10.89 -0.14 -5.14
N SER A 58 11.46 0.08 -3.95
CA SER A 58 12.74 -0.49 -3.52
C SER A 58 12.57 -1.82 -2.78
N GLY A 59 11.34 -2.17 -2.39
CA GLY A 59 11.01 -3.38 -1.63
C GLY A 59 10.94 -3.15 -0.11
N ASP A 60 11.17 -1.91 0.35
CA ASP A 60 11.13 -1.56 1.76
C ASP A 60 9.65 -1.40 2.21
N ALA A 61 9.32 -1.88 3.42
CA ALA A 61 7.94 -1.89 3.89
C ALA A 61 7.46 -0.48 4.27
N VAL A 62 6.33 -0.04 3.71
CA VAL A 62 5.68 1.24 4.01
C VAL A 62 4.53 1.06 5.01
N GLY A 63 3.85 -0.07 4.92
CA GLY A 63 2.76 -0.44 5.84
C GLY A 63 2.48 -1.93 5.84
N TYR A 64 1.60 -2.37 6.72
CA TYR A 64 1.25 -3.77 6.89
C TYR A 64 -0.22 -3.94 7.28
N ILE A 65 -0.81 -5.09 6.96
CA ILE A 65 -2.11 -5.52 7.50
C ILE A 65 -1.91 -6.47 8.69
N SER A 66 -2.94 -6.60 9.54
CA SER A 66 -2.89 -7.54 10.66
C SER A 66 -2.59 -8.97 10.18
N GLY A 67 -1.64 -9.64 10.84
CA GLY A 67 -1.21 -11.00 10.50
C GLY A 67 -0.20 -11.10 9.36
N ALA A 68 0.36 -9.99 8.90
CA ALA A 68 1.47 -9.98 7.94
C ALA A 68 2.65 -10.87 8.42
N GLN A 69 3.30 -11.57 7.49
CA GLN A 69 4.33 -12.55 7.77
C GLN A 69 5.67 -12.17 7.13
N GLY A 70 6.77 -12.44 7.81
CA GLY A 70 8.10 -12.17 7.29
C GLY A 70 8.78 -10.96 7.95
N ARG A 71 9.37 -10.09 7.13
CA ARG A 71 10.21 -8.97 7.57
C ARG A 71 9.74 -7.65 6.94
N PRO A 72 9.99 -6.50 7.58
CA PRO A 72 10.52 -6.30 8.93
C PRO A 72 9.55 -6.77 10.04
N ALA A 73 10.04 -6.94 11.27
CA ALA A 73 9.18 -7.34 12.39
C ALA A 73 8.02 -6.35 12.59
N LEU A 74 6.83 -6.87 12.90
CA LEU A 74 5.64 -6.05 13.09
C LEU A 74 5.72 -5.22 14.38
N PRO A 75 5.46 -3.90 14.31
CA PRO A 75 5.23 -3.06 15.47
C PRO A 75 3.98 -3.51 16.23
N GLU A 76 3.90 -3.12 17.50
CA GLU A 76 2.66 -3.22 18.27
C GLU A 76 1.61 -2.24 17.71
N ILE A 77 0.39 -2.74 17.51
CA ILE A 77 -0.75 -1.92 17.05
C ILE A 77 -1.10 -0.93 18.16
N GLN A 78 -1.06 0.36 17.83
CA GLN A 78 -1.23 1.44 18.81
C GLN A 78 -2.70 1.80 19.05
N ALA A 79 -3.52 1.70 18.01
CA ALA A 79 -4.94 2.03 18.06
C ALA A 79 -5.72 1.26 17.00
N GLU A 80 -6.97 0.97 17.32
CA GLU A 80 -7.95 0.47 16.38
C GLU A 80 -8.84 1.66 15.98
N GLU A 81 -8.62 2.21 14.78
CA GLU A 81 -9.47 3.26 14.24
C GLU A 81 -10.72 2.67 13.61
N ALA A 82 -11.85 3.34 13.81
CA ALA A 82 -13.09 2.98 13.13
C ALA A 82 -12.92 3.12 11.61
N GLN A 83 -13.34 2.10 10.88
CA GLN A 83 -13.34 2.15 9.42
C GLN A 83 -14.25 3.30 8.94
N PRO A 84 -13.77 4.18 8.03
CA PRO A 84 -14.59 5.21 7.43
C PRO A 84 -15.58 4.59 6.44
N GLU A 85 -16.52 5.41 5.99
CA GLU A 85 -17.34 5.06 4.83
C GLU A 85 -16.44 5.02 3.59
N LEU A 86 -16.37 3.86 2.94
CA LEU A 86 -15.55 3.69 1.74
C LEU A 86 -16.28 4.30 0.55
N GLN A 87 -15.61 5.22 -0.13
CA GLN A 87 -16.13 5.87 -1.32
C GLN A 87 -16.03 4.94 -2.54
N GLU A 88 -16.82 5.25 -3.59
CA GLU A 88 -16.74 4.54 -4.85
C GLU A 88 -15.35 4.68 -5.48
N GLN A 89 -14.83 3.58 -6.02
CA GLN A 89 -13.53 3.57 -6.67
C GLN A 89 -13.61 4.15 -8.09
N PRO A 90 -12.58 4.87 -8.58
CA PRO A 90 -12.50 5.29 -9.97
C PRO A 90 -12.47 4.12 -10.96
N GLU A 91 -12.68 4.42 -12.25
CA GLU A 91 -12.46 3.44 -13.31
C GLU A 91 -11.00 2.99 -13.35
N ARG A 92 -10.80 1.66 -13.39
CA ARG A 92 -9.46 1.08 -13.43
C ARG A 92 -8.88 1.18 -14.85
N PRO A 93 -7.59 1.51 -14.99
CA PRO A 93 -6.92 1.41 -16.28
C PRO A 93 -6.89 -0.05 -16.74
N ALA A 94 -6.74 -0.25 -18.06
CA ALA A 94 -6.53 -1.59 -18.60
C ALA A 94 -5.32 -2.25 -17.95
N PRO A 95 -5.36 -3.56 -17.64
CA PRO A 95 -4.26 -4.24 -16.97
C PRO A 95 -2.99 -4.11 -17.81
N ALA A 96 -1.97 -3.47 -17.22
CA ALA A 96 -0.63 -3.48 -17.80
C ALA A 96 -0.05 -4.90 -17.68
N SER A 97 0.87 -5.27 -18.58
CA SER A 97 1.59 -6.54 -18.45
C SER A 97 2.23 -6.67 -17.06
N PRO A 98 2.21 -7.87 -16.44
CA PRO A 98 2.72 -8.04 -15.09
C PRO A 98 4.19 -7.66 -15.03
N ALA A 99 4.50 -6.62 -14.25
CA ALA A 99 5.87 -6.24 -13.96
C ALA A 99 6.41 -7.17 -12.87
N SER A 100 7.63 -7.69 -13.03
CA SER A 100 8.29 -8.46 -11.97
C SER A 100 8.39 -7.63 -10.70
N GLU A 101 7.79 -8.11 -9.62
CA GLU A 101 7.97 -7.51 -8.30
C GLU A 101 9.42 -7.63 -7.85
N LYS A 102 9.91 -6.58 -7.20
CA LYS A 102 11.16 -6.70 -6.46
C LYS A 102 10.89 -7.49 -5.17
N PRO A 103 11.81 -8.40 -4.78
CA PRO A 103 11.71 -9.07 -3.49
C PRO A 103 11.61 -8.07 -2.35
N GLY A 104 10.80 -8.38 -1.35
CA GLY A 104 10.73 -7.58 -0.12
C GLY A 104 12.06 -7.57 0.62
N THR A 105 12.44 -6.41 1.15
CA THR A 105 13.59 -6.27 2.04
C THR A 105 13.16 -6.48 3.50
N ASP A 106 14.15 -6.49 4.40
CA ASP A 106 13.96 -6.54 5.84
C ASP A 106 13.87 -5.16 6.51
N GLN A 107 13.72 -4.09 5.73
CA GLN A 107 13.71 -2.71 6.21
C GLN A 107 12.32 -2.09 6.17
N TRP A 108 12.08 -1.15 7.09
CA TRP A 108 10.98 -0.19 6.96
C TRP A 108 11.43 0.96 6.05
N SER A 109 10.54 1.40 5.17
CA SER A 109 10.76 2.56 4.32
C SER A 109 10.74 3.87 5.14
N GLU A 110 11.46 4.87 4.65
CA GLU A 110 11.31 6.26 5.10
C GLU A 110 10.13 6.98 4.43
N LEU A 111 9.51 6.36 3.43
CA LEU A 111 8.28 6.86 2.83
C LEU A 111 7.10 6.65 3.77
N ALA A 112 6.27 7.69 3.90
CA ALA A 112 4.97 7.58 4.52
C ALA A 112 3.97 6.92 3.55
N PHE A 113 2.95 6.26 4.10
CA PHE A 113 1.87 5.62 3.34
C PHE A 113 1.21 6.54 2.33
N ASN A 114 0.81 7.75 2.73
CA ASN A 114 0.21 8.73 1.82
C ASN A 114 1.18 9.19 0.71
N THR A 115 2.49 9.16 0.95
CA THR A 115 3.49 9.49 -0.07
C THR A 115 3.57 8.38 -1.13
N LEU A 116 3.53 7.11 -0.72
CA LEU A 116 3.44 5.97 -1.63
C LEU A 116 2.22 6.10 -2.56
N LEU A 117 1.07 6.44 -1.98
CA LEU A 117 -0.20 6.51 -2.70
C LEU A 117 -0.32 7.71 -3.66
N ARG A 118 0.44 8.78 -3.43
CA ARG A 118 0.43 9.96 -4.31
C ARG A 118 1.12 9.72 -5.65
N GLY A 119 1.87 8.64 -5.79
CA GLY A 119 2.69 8.44 -6.95
C GLY A 119 3.91 9.35 -6.99
N TRP A 120 4.63 9.31 -8.11
CA TRP A 120 5.86 10.05 -8.34
C TRP A 120 5.64 10.94 -9.55
N PRO A 121 6.14 12.19 -9.54
CA PRO A 121 6.12 13.02 -10.73
C PRO A 121 6.82 12.28 -11.89
N PRO A 122 6.32 12.41 -13.13
CA PRO A 122 6.97 11.81 -14.28
C PRO A 122 8.43 12.28 -14.37
N GLY A 123 9.37 11.32 -14.45
CA GLY A 123 10.80 11.57 -14.52
C GLY A 123 11.57 11.44 -13.20
N VAL A 124 10.90 11.26 -12.06
CA VAL A 124 11.57 10.96 -10.79
C VAL A 124 11.79 9.45 -10.68
N SER A 125 13.00 9.00 -11.03
CA SER A 125 13.48 7.71 -10.55
C SER A 125 13.80 7.88 -9.06
N VAL A 126 13.25 7.00 -8.21
CA VAL A 126 13.72 6.86 -6.82
C VAL A 126 15.13 6.29 -6.91
N LEU A 127 16.11 7.17 -7.13
CA LEU A 127 17.52 6.86 -7.05
C LEU A 127 17.91 6.97 -5.58
N ARG A 128 18.49 5.89 -5.06
CA ARG A 128 19.25 5.90 -3.81
C ARG A 128 20.51 6.74 -3.95
#